data_AF-A0A5E7EYL5-F1
#
_entry.id   AF-A0A5E7EYL5-F1
#
_cell.length_a   1.000
_cell.length_b   1.000
_cell.length_c   1.000
_cell.angle_alpha   90.00
_cell.angle_beta   90.00
_cell.angle_gamma   90.00
#
_symmetry.space_group_name_H-M   'P 1'
#
loop_
_entity.id
_entity.type
_entity.pdbx_description
1 polymer ?
#
loop_
_entity_poly.entity_id
_entity_poly.type
_entity_poly.pdbx_seq_one_letter_code
_entity_poly.pdbx_strand_id
1 'polypeptide(L)'
;MALLEIHERFAQFTGTSWIMACMNSCRLQQSAIEAQIRYLESLGEDSLERQQILEKEMIFRFDKSLAYWERMWSDLEACQKSF
;
A
#
# COMPACT_ATOMS: atom_id res chain seq x y z
N MET A 1 21.10 -14.45 11.87
CA MET A 1 21.90 -13.26 11.52
C MET A 1 21.43 -12.59 10.22
N ALA A 2 21.13 -13.34 9.15
CA ALA A 2 20.69 -12.76 7.87
C ALA A 2 19.46 -11.82 7.92
N LEU A 3 18.46 -12.10 8.77
CA LEU A 3 17.23 -11.27 8.82
C LEU A 3 17.51 -9.87 9.42
N LEU A 4 18.26 -9.81 10.52
CA LEU A 4 18.66 -8.57 11.18
C LEU A 4 19.50 -7.67 10.26
N GLU A 5 20.44 -8.26 9.51
CA GLU A 5 21.25 -7.53 8.53
C GLU A 5 20.40 -6.94 7.39
N ILE A 6 19.41 -7.69 6.88
CA ILE A 6 18.49 -7.19 5.85
C ILE A 6 17.63 -6.04 6.39
N HIS A 7 17.16 -6.12 7.65
CA HIS A 7 16.40 -5.03 8.27
C HIS A 7 17.23 -3.75 8.42
N GLU A 8 18.49 -3.85 8.85
CA GLU A 8 19.39 -2.71 8.99
C GLU A 8 19.70 -2.07 7.63
N ARG A 9 20.00 -2.89 6.61
CA ARG A 9 20.27 -2.41 5.25
C ARG A 9 19.06 -1.72 4.62
N PHE A 10 17.87 -2.31 4.78
CA PHE A 10 16.63 -1.71 4.30
C PHE A 10 16.39 -0.33 4.95
N ALA A 11 16.63 -0.22 6.26
CA ALA A 11 16.51 1.06 6.97
C ALA A 11 17.55 2.09 6.49
N GLN A 12 18.79 1.68 6.23
CA GLN A 12 19.83 2.55 5.68
C GLN A 12 19.49 3.04 4.26
N PHE A 13 18.92 2.18 3.42
CA PHE A 13 18.60 2.50 2.03
C PHE A 13 17.34 3.37 1.89
N THR A 14 16.28 3.06 2.63
CA THR A 14 14.96 3.70 2.48
C THR A 14 14.66 4.78 3.53
N GLY A 15 15.47 4.86 4.59
CA GLY A 15 15.21 5.70 5.75
C GLY A 15 14.07 5.20 6.64
N THR A 16 13.49 4.03 6.36
CA THR A 16 12.35 3.46 7.10
C THR A 16 12.64 2.02 7.52
N SER A 17 12.32 1.64 8.76
CA SER A 17 12.49 0.23 9.17
C SER A 17 11.53 -0.69 8.40
N TRP A 18 11.93 -1.92 8.15
CA TRP A 18 11.08 -2.91 7.47
C TRP A 18 9.72 -3.09 8.16
N ILE A 19 9.70 -3.15 9.49
CA ILE A 19 8.46 -3.26 10.27
C ILE A 19 7.53 -2.07 9.99
N MET A 20 8.08 -0.85 9.98
CA MET A 20 7.31 0.35 9.68
C MET A 20 6.80 0.35 8.24
N ALA A 21 7.59 -0.14 7.28
CA ALA A 21 7.17 -0.30 5.89
C ALA A 21 6.00 -1.30 5.77
N CYS A 22 6.09 -2.46 6.44
CA CYS A 22 4.98 -3.41 6.51
C CYS A 22 3.72 -2.81 7.15
N MET A 23 3.86 -2.08 8.28
CA MET A 23 2.73 -1.42 8.93
C MET A 23 2.07 -0.39 8.02
N ASN A 24 2.85 0.42 7.30
CA ASN A 24 2.35 1.40 6.34
C ASN A 24 1.63 0.72 5.17
N SER A 25 2.16 -0.41 4.68
CA SER A 25 1.49 -1.21 3.65
C SER A 25 0.13 -1.73 4.12
N CYS A 26 0.05 -2.31 5.32
CA CYS A 26 -1.21 -2.77 5.90
C CYS A 26 -2.23 -1.62 6.04
N ARG A 27 -1.78 -0.44 6.47
CA ARG A 27 -2.65 0.74 6.60
C ARG A 27 -3.19 1.22 5.26
N LEU A 28 -2.36 1.23 4.21
CA LEU A 28 -2.79 1.60 2.86
C LEU A 28 -3.79 0.58 2.30
N GLN A 29 -3.55 -0.71 2.53
CA GLN A 29 -4.46 -1.77 2.12
C GLN A 29 -5.81 -1.65 2.83
N GLN A 30 -5.82 -1.40 4.14
CA GLN A 30 -7.05 -1.14 4.88
C GLN A 30 -7.80 0.06 4.32
N SER A 31 -7.09 1.15 4.01
CA SER A 31 -7.68 2.35 3.40
C SER A 31 -8.32 2.10 2.03
N ALA A 32 -7.74 1.21 1.23
CA ALA A 32 -8.30 0.78 -0.05
C ALA A 32 -9.55 -0.08 0.14
N ILE A 33 -9.53 -1.02 1.09
CA ILE A 33 -10.70 -1.84 1.47
C ILE A 33 -11.85 -0.94 1.94
N GLU A 34 -11.59 0.06 2.78
CA GLU A 34 -12.61 1.01 3.26
C GLU A 34 -13.23 1.84 2.12
N ALA A 35 -12.47 2.18 1.08
CA ALA A 35 -13.04 2.84 -0.10
C ALA A 35 -13.85 1.87 -0.97
N GLN A 36 -13.41 0.63 -1.11
CA GLN A 36 -14.17 -0.41 -1.81
C GLN A 36 -15.51 -0.68 -1.14
N ILE A 37 -15.54 -0.79 0.20
CA ILE A 37 -16.78 -0.97 0.97
C ILE A 37 -17.73 0.20 0.71
N ARG A 38 -17.27 1.45 0.81
CA ARG A 38 -18.11 2.63 0.55
C ARG A 38 -18.67 2.68 -0.86
N TYR A 39 -17.88 2.29 -1.87
CA TYR A 39 -18.36 2.18 -3.23
C TYR A 39 -19.47 1.11 -3.35
N LEU A 40 -19.26 -0.07 -2.79
CA LEU A 40 -20.25 -1.16 -2.82
C LEU A 40 -21.55 -0.77 -2.10
N GLU A 41 -21.46 -0.08 -0.96
CA GLU A 41 -22.63 0.46 -0.24
C GLU A 41 -23.40 1.47 -1.08
N SER A 42 -22.71 2.27 -1.91
CA SER A 42 -23.34 3.27 -2.78
C SER A 42 -24.10 2.69 -3.99
N LEU A 43 -23.87 1.42 -4.34
CA LEU A 43 -24.56 0.77 -5.47
C LEU A 43 -26.06 0.58 -5.24
N GLY A 44 -26.52 0.65 -3.98
CA GLY A 44 -27.95 0.63 -3.62
C GLY A 44 -28.63 2.00 -3.63
N GLU A 45 -27.91 3.07 -3.99
CA GLU A 45 -28.43 4.45 -3.96
C GLU A 45 -28.73 4.98 -5.38
N ASP A 46 -29.67 5.93 -5.48
CA ASP A 46 -30.08 6.53 -6.76
C ASP A 46 -29.06 7.54 -7.35
N SER A 47 -27.98 7.86 -6.63
CA SER A 47 -27.01 8.88 -7.04
C SER A 47 -25.85 8.28 -7.86
N LEU A 48 -26.00 8.29 -9.18
CA LEU A 48 -24.94 7.89 -10.11
C LEU A 48 -23.67 8.75 -9.97
N GLU A 49 -23.82 10.04 -9.70
CA GLU A 49 -22.69 10.96 -9.48
C GLU A 49 -21.86 10.54 -8.27
N ARG A 50 -22.51 10.21 -7.14
CA ARG A 50 -21.83 9.72 -5.93
C ARG A 50 -21.12 8.39 -6.19
N GLN A 51 -21.75 7.48 -6.92
CA GLN A 51 -21.14 6.20 -7.30
C GLN A 51 -19.85 6.41 -8.11
N GLN A 52 -19.86 7.30 -9.10
CA GLN A 52 -18.68 7.60 -9.91
C GLN A 52 -17.54 8.25 -9.11
N ILE A 53 -17.86 9.10 -8.12
CA ILE A 53 -16.86 9.69 -7.22
C ILE A 53 -16.22 8.60 -6.36
N LEU A 54 -17.04 7.72 -5.77
CA LEU A 54 -16.56 6.64 -4.91
C LEU A 54 -15.79 5.57 -5.69
N GLU A 55 -16.17 5.28 -6.93
CA GLU A 55 -15.43 4.40 -7.83
C GLU A 55 -14.02 4.94 -8.09
N LYS A 56 -13.91 6.22 -8.44
CA LYS A 56 -12.60 6.88 -8.64
C LYS A 56 -11.75 6.88 -7.37
N GLU A 57 -12.37 7.13 -6.21
CA GLU A 57 -11.68 7.07 -4.92
C GLU A 57 -11.16 5.65 -4.63
N MET A 58 -11.99 4.62 -4.85
CA MET A 58 -11.61 3.21 -4.68
C MET A 58 -10.41 2.85 -5.55
N ILE A 59 -10.47 3.15 -6.86
CA ILE A 59 -9.39 2.87 -7.81
C ILE A 59 -8.10 3.59 -7.37
N PHE A 60 -8.18 4.88 -7.07
CA PHE A 60 -7.02 5.66 -6.64
C PHE A 60 -6.35 5.09 -5.38
N ARG A 61 -7.13 4.69 -4.37
CA ARG A 61 -6.58 4.13 -3.14
C ARG A 61 -5.99 2.74 -3.36
N PHE A 62 -6.60 1.93 -4.21
CA PHE A 62 -6.07 0.63 -4.59
C PHE A 62 -4.72 0.77 -5.31
N ASP A 63 -4.64 1.62 -6.33
CA ASP A 63 -3.41 1.87 -7.10
C ASP A 63 -2.29 2.39 -6.19
N LYS A 64 -2.62 3.30 -5.28
CA LYS A 64 -1.66 3.81 -4.29
C LYS A 64 -1.14 2.70 -3.35
N SER A 65 -2.02 1.82 -2.90
CA SER A 65 -1.63 0.68 -2.05
C SER A 65 -0.72 -0.28 -2.81
N LEU A 66 -1.05 -0.59 -4.06
CA LEU A 66 -0.26 -1.48 -4.90
C LEU A 66 1.13 -0.89 -5.21
N ALA A 67 1.18 0.37 -5.63
CA ALA A 67 2.44 1.04 -5.93
C ALA A 67 3.38 1.11 -4.71
N TYR A 68 2.82 1.30 -3.50
CA TYR A 68 3.61 1.26 -2.28
C TYR A 68 4.17 -0.13 -2.00
N TRP A 69 3.35 -1.17 -2.15
CA TRP A 69 3.76 -2.57 -1.98
C TRP A 69 4.88 -2.95 -2.95
N GLU A 70 4.71 -2.65 -4.23
CA GLU A 70 5.71 -2.93 -5.27
C GLU A 70 7.03 -2.22 -4.98
N ARG A 71 6.98 -0.93 -4.60
CA ARG A 71 8.17 -0.18 -4.22
C ARG A 71 8.87 -0.80 -3.02
N MET A 72 8.13 -1.18 -1.98
CA MET A 72 8.69 -1.80 -0.78
C MET A 72 9.44 -3.09 -1.10
N TRP A 73 8.90 -3.93 -2.00
CA TRP A 73 9.57 -5.15 -2.44
C TRP A 73 10.77 -4.89 -3.34
N SER A 74 10.66 -3.92 -4.25
CA SER A 74 11.80 -3.48 -5.07
C SER A 74 12.95 -2.97 -4.22
N ASP A 75 12.66 -2.19 -3.17
CA ASP A 75 13.66 -1.67 -2.24
C ASP A 75 14.32 -2.83 -1.45
N LEU A 76 13.53 -3.83 -1.03
CA LEU A 76 14.05 -5.03 -0.37
C LEU A 76 14.96 -5.84 -1.29
N GLU A 77 14.56 -6.06 -2.54
CA GLU A 77 15.36 -6.79 -3.53
C GLU A 77 16.67 -6.05 -3.85
N ALA A 78 16.63 -4.71 -3.95
CA ALA A 78 17.83 -3.89 -4.14
C ALA A 78 18.82 -4.04 -2.96
N CYS A 79 18.32 -4.08 -1.73
CA CYS A 79 19.13 -4.33 -0.53
C CYS A 79 19.80 -5.72 -0.55
N GLN A 80 19.15 -6.71 -1.14
CA GLN A 80 19.67 -8.07 -1.27
C GLN A 80 20.70 -8.24 -2.41
N LYS A 81 20.62 -7.42 -3.46
CA LYS A 81 21.51 -7.50 -4.64
C LYS A 81 22.76 -6.63 -4.57
N SER A 82 22.88 -5.75 -3.58
CA SER A 82 24.03 -4.84 -3.44
C SER A 82 25.30 -5.52 -2.91
N PHE A 83 25.59 -6.75 -3.38
CA PHE A 83 26.77 -7.56 -3.06
C PHE A 83 27.81 -7.51 -4.18
#